data_AF-A0A1S8BHA7-F1
#
_entry.id   AF-A0A1S8BHA7-F1
#
_cell.length_a   1.000
_cell.length_b   1.000
_cell.length_c   1.000
_cell.angle_alpha   90.00
_cell.angle_beta   90.00
_cell.angle_gamma   90.00
#
_symmetry.space_group_name_H-M   'P 1'
#
loop_
_entity.id
_entity.type
_entity.pdbx_description
1 polymer ?
#
loop_
_entity_poly.entity_id
_entity_poly.type
_entity_poly.pdbx_seq_one_letter_code
_entity_poly.pdbx_strand_id
1 'polypeptide(L)'
;MESPASLTLDPSTITVTRVAANIPFANGLAVLDSGRTLAVASTGARSVKLYDITTAAAADNGAVSLRYKTEVRAPAMLDNLSVDSRGRLLAAGHPRPGALTATVALRASCLSLRAKAHAIAVAAEREVEKKLGEDAKQDPMLMSDQEDIAAAIQKKTVEVVMTEAERGELERCAVAYDGTPPSWVGELVVDDSGVPTGEWRELYVGTAFGSSTTAARDAAEGVVLVVGLYEKGVLVAKE
;
A
#
# COMPACT_ATOMS: atom_id res chain seq x y z
N MET A 1 -30.58 21.78 17.44
CA MET A 1 -29.65 21.09 16.52
C MET A 1 -29.13 19.88 17.29
N GLU A 2 -29.72 18.71 17.09
CA GLU A 2 -29.33 17.50 17.80
C GLU A 2 -27.94 17.06 17.34
N SER A 3 -27.07 16.72 18.29
CA SER A 3 -25.74 16.18 18.01
C SER A 3 -25.89 14.82 17.31
N PRO A 4 -25.13 14.51 16.24
CA PRO A 4 -25.23 13.21 15.58
C PRO A 4 -24.92 12.12 16.60
N ALA A 5 -25.84 11.15 16.71
CA ALA A 5 -25.64 9.98 17.56
C ALA A 5 -24.30 9.33 17.20
N SER A 6 -23.47 9.08 18.20
CA SER A 6 -22.20 8.39 18.02
C SER A 6 -22.48 6.99 17.48
N LEU A 7 -22.00 6.69 16.27
CA LEU A 7 -22.05 5.35 15.64
C LEU A 7 -21.03 4.40 16.29
N THR A 8 -20.96 4.39 17.62
CA THR A 8 -20.04 3.50 18.34
C THR A 8 -20.64 2.09 18.35
N LEU A 9 -19.94 1.15 17.72
CA LEU A 9 -20.26 -0.27 17.83
C LEU A 9 -20.02 -0.73 19.27
N ASP A 10 -21.04 -1.32 19.91
CA ASP A 10 -20.87 -2.01 21.18
C ASP A 10 -20.28 -3.41 20.90
N PRO A 11 -19.05 -3.72 21.36
CA PRO A 11 -18.43 -5.02 21.10
C PRO A 11 -19.25 -6.21 21.59
N SER A 12 -20.10 -6.03 22.62
CA SER A 12 -20.96 -7.09 23.15
C SER A 12 -22.07 -7.50 22.18
N THR A 13 -22.38 -6.66 21.19
CA THR A 13 -23.36 -6.96 20.13
C THR A 13 -22.75 -7.74 18.96
N ILE A 14 -21.42 -7.94 18.95
CA ILE A 14 -20.71 -8.62 17.86
C ILE A 14 -20.37 -10.04 18.30
N THR A 15 -21.01 -11.03 17.66
CA THR A 15 -20.64 -12.44 17.84
C THR A 15 -19.52 -12.82 16.88
N VAL A 16 -18.38 -13.29 17.41
CA VAL A 16 -17.23 -13.72 16.61
C VAL A 16 -17.12 -15.24 16.64
N THR A 17 -17.14 -15.87 15.47
CA THR A 17 -16.96 -17.32 15.32
C THR A 17 -15.99 -17.62 14.19
N ARG A 18 -15.07 -18.55 14.41
CA ARG A 18 -14.17 -19.04 13.36
C ARG A 18 -14.92 -20.02 12.45
N VAL A 19 -15.12 -19.65 11.19
CA VAL A 19 -15.86 -20.45 10.19
C VAL A 19 -14.96 -21.15 9.16
N ALA A 20 -13.67 -20.81 9.11
CA ALA A 20 -12.64 -21.51 8.36
C ALA A 20 -11.30 -21.46 9.11
N ALA A 21 -10.45 -22.46 8.92
CA ALA A 21 -9.14 -22.58 9.57
C ALA A 21 -8.12 -23.16 8.58
N ASN A 22 -6.84 -23.17 8.98
CA ASN A 22 -5.73 -23.76 8.21
C ASN A 22 -5.55 -23.13 6.82
N ILE A 23 -5.73 -21.82 6.70
CA ILE A 23 -5.44 -21.04 5.50
C ILE A 23 -4.05 -20.42 5.68
N PRO A 24 -3.01 -20.86 4.95
CA PRO A 24 -1.66 -20.32 5.09
C PRO A 24 -1.62 -18.82 4.82
N PHE A 25 -1.38 -18.05 5.89
CA PHE A 25 -1.38 -16.59 5.85
C PHE A 25 -2.65 -16.06 5.15
N ALA A 26 -3.81 -16.28 5.78
CA ALA A 26 -5.08 -15.68 5.33
C ALA A 26 -4.97 -14.15 5.36
N ASN A 27 -5.33 -13.50 4.25
CA ASN A 27 -5.07 -12.08 4.07
C ASN A 27 -6.31 -11.35 3.54
N GLY A 28 -6.39 -11.07 2.23
CA GLY A 28 -7.58 -10.50 1.60
C GLY A 28 -8.79 -11.44 1.57
N LEU A 29 -9.99 -10.87 1.66
CA LEU A 29 -11.25 -11.57 1.40
C LEU A 29 -12.16 -10.73 0.51
N ALA A 30 -12.99 -11.42 -0.28
CA ALA A 30 -13.98 -10.80 -1.15
C ALA A 30 -15.22 -11.70 -1.24
N VAL A 31 -16.39 -11.12 -1.42
CA VAL A 31 -17.64 -11.86 -1.58
C VAL A 31 -18.11 -11.73 -3.02
N LEU A 32 -18.41 -12.87 -3.65
CA LEU A 32 -18.81 -13.03 -5.04
C LEU A 32 -20.26 -13.54 -5.10
N ASP A 33 -20.80 -13.64 -6.32
CA ASP A 33 -22.09 -14.29 -6.62
C ASP A 33 -23.27 -13.76 -5.79
N SER A 34 -23.30 -12.45 -5.57
CA SER A 34 -24.32 -11.75 -4.77
C SER A 34 -24.43 -12.23 -3.32
N GLY A 35 -23.30 -12.61 -2.69
CA GLY A 35 -23.29 -13.03 -1.29
C GLY A 35 -23.17 -14.54 -1.06
N ARG A 36 -22.99 -15.33 -2.12
CA ARG A 36 -23.03 -16.80 -2.04
C ARG A 36 -21.66 -17.46 -2.04
N THR A 37 -20.63 -16.78 -2.51
CA THR A 37 -19.27 -17.32 -2.58
C THR A 37 -18.31 -16.39 -1.84
N LEU A 38 -17.54 -16.93 -0.89
CA LEU A 38 -16.43 -16.23 -0.25
C LEU A 38 -15.12 -16.61 -0.94
N ALA A 39 -14.36 -15.63 -1.37
CA ALA A 39 -12.98 -15.76 -1.81
C ALA A 39 -12.04 -15.31 -0.68
N VAL A 40 -11.02 -16.12 -0.39
CA VAL A 40 -10.00 -15.81 0.62
C VAL A 40 -8.61 -15.99 0.00
N ALA A 41 -7.79 -14.94 0.04
CA ALA A 41 -6.40 -15.01 -0.36
C ALA A 41 -5.60 -15.79 0.69
N SER A 42 -4.85 -16.78 0.21
CA SER A 42 -3.86 -17.51 0.99
C SER A 42 -2.48 -17.09 0.49
N THR A 43 -1.89 -16.08 1.14
CA THR A 43 -0.60 -15.49 0.73
C THR A 43 0.48 -16.55 0.60
N GLY A 44 0.62 -17.39 1.64
CA GLY A 44 1.65 -18.44 1.71
C GLY A 44 1.42 -19.57 0.71
N ALA A 45 0.18 -19.82 0.31
CA ALA A 45 -0.16 -20.83 -0.69
C ALA A 45 -0.25 -20.26 -2.13
N ARG A 46 -0.04 -18.96 -2.34
CA ARG A 46 -0.15 -18.30 -3.67
C ARG A 46 -1.44 -18.67 -4.38
N SER A 47 -2.57 -18.51 -3.68
CA SER A 47 -3.86 -18.98 -4.17
C SER A 47 -5.03 -18.22 -3.56
N VAL A 48 -6.18 -18.31 -4.23
CA VAL A 48 -7.48 -17.95 -3.67
C VAL A 48 -8.23 -19.23 -3.33
N LYS A 49 -8.68 -19.37 -2.09
CA LYS A 49 -9.61 -20.41 -1.66
C LYS A 49 -11.05 -19.89 -1.78
N LEU A 50 -11.92 -20.66 -2.42
CA LEU A 50 -13.32 -20.35 -2.60
C LEU A 50 -14.18 -21.22 -1.70
N TYR A 51 -15.20 -20.61 -1.09
CA TYR A 51 -16.14 -21.26 -0.21
C TYR A 51 -17.57 -20.88 -0.57
N ASP A 52 -18.49 -21.83 -0.55
CA ASP A 52 -19.92 -21.51 -0.56
C ASP A 52 -20.33 -21.02 0.84
N ILE A 53 -21.05 -19.90 0.87
CA ILE A 53 -21.62 -19.31 2.07
C ILE A 53 -23.00 -19.92 2.27
N THR A 54 -23.22 -20.55 3.42
CA THR A 54 -24.53 -21.03 3.84
C THR A 54 -25.00 -20.25 5.06
N THR A 55 -26.09 -19.52 4.91
CA THR A 55 -26.80 -18.83 6.00
C THR A 55 -28.01 -19.67 6.40
N ALA A 56 -28.07 -20.14 7.65
CA ALA A 56 -29.26 -20.80 8.14
C ALA A 56 -30.35 -19.74 8.40
N ALA A 57 -31.36 -19.65 7.52
CA ALA A 57 -32.43 -18.66 7.59
C ALA A 57 -33.36 -18.80 8.82
N ALA A 58 -33.14 -19.77 9.71
CA ALA A 58 -34.06 -20.16 10.77
C ALA A 58 -33.40 -20.38 12.16
N ALA A 59 -32.13 -20.02 12.34
CA ALA A 59 -31.54 -19.94 13.67
C ALA A 59 -31.53 -18.48 14.11
N ASP A 60 -32.08 -18.18 15.29
CA ASP A 60 -32.24 -16.85 15.91
C ASP A 60 -30.92 -16.07 16.15
N ASN A 61 -29.82 -16.47 15.51
CA ASN A 61 -28.48 -15.88 15.62
C ASN A 61 -27.79 -15.60 14.27
N GLY A 62 -28.44 -15.86 13.12
CA GLY A 62 -27.84 -15.58 11.81
C GLY A 62 -26.56 -16.38 11.51
N ALA A 63 -26.45 -17.61 12.04
CA ALA A 63 -25.25 -18.43 11.90
C ALA A 63 -24.84 -18.62 10.41
N VAL A 64 -23.62 -18.18 10.11
CA VAL A 64 -22.96 -18.36 8.81
C VAL A 64 -22.02 -19.57 8.89
N SER A 65 -22.07 -20.44 7.88
CA SER A 65 -21.10 -21.51 7.71
C SER A 65 -20.49 -21.46 6.31
N LEU A 66 -19.24 -21.92 6.19
CA LEU A 66 -18.50 -21.95 4.94
C LEU A 66 -18.26 -23.41 4.54
N ARG A 67 -18.56 -23.74 3.28
CA ARG A 67 -18.20 -25.02 2.67
C ARG A 67 -17.09 -24.77 1.66
N TYR A 68 -15.94 -25.42 1.82
CA TYR A 68 -14.86 -25.33 0.84
C TYR A 68 -15.33 -25.81 -0.54
N LYS A 69 -15.11 -24.99 -1.56
CA LYS A 69 -15.49 -25.26 -2.94
C LYS A 69 -14.29 -25.68 -3.78
N THR A 70 -13.27 -24.81 -3.85
CA THR A 70 -12.06 -25.06 -4.64
C THR A 70 -10.95 -24.08 -4.26
N GLU A 71 -9.78 -24.25 -4.87
CA GLU A 71 -8.61 -23.39 -4.74
C GLU A 71 -8.07 -23.06 -6.13
N VAL A 72 -7.84 -21.78 -6.39
CA VAL A 72 -7.25 -21.30 -7.63
C VAL A 72 -5.86 -20.76 -7.35
N ARG A 73 -4.85 -21.36 -7.98
CA ARG A 73 -3.46 -20.91 -7.87
C ARG A 73 -3.27 -19.59 -8.60
N ALA A 74 -2.41 -18.74 -8.07
CA ALA A 74 -2.06 -17.46 -8.64
C ALA A 74 -0.55 -17.39 -8.90
N PRO A 75 -0.12 -16.59 -9.89
CA PRO A 75 1.30 -16.37 -10.18
C PRO A 75 1.97 -15.47 -9.12
N ALA A 76 1.26 -15.03 -8.08
CA ALA A 76 1.78 -14.17 -7.03
C ALA A 76 1.39 -14.65 -5.62
N MET A 77 2.16 -14.23 -4.61
CA MET A 77 1.71 -14.25 -3.22
C MET A 77 0.65 -13.17 -3.07
N LEU A 78 -0.59 -13.58 -2.89
CA LEU A 78 -1.72 -12.67 -2.88
C LEU A 78 -1.79 -11.87 -1.59
N ASP A 79 -2.16 -10.60 -1.71
CA ASP A 79 -2.40 -9.69 -0.61
C ASP A 79 -3.92 -9.48 -0.45
N ASN A 80 -4.46 -8.34 -0.90
CA ASN A 80 -5.91 -8.11 -0.86
C ASN A 80 -6.63 -8.58 -2.12
N LEU A 81 -7.93 -8.83 -1.92
CA LEU A 81 -8.89 -9.14 -2.96
C LEU A 81 -9.90 -8.00 -3.06
N SER A 82 -10.43 -7.78 -4.26
CA SER A 82 -11.54 -6.86 -4.47
C SER A 82 -12.46 -7.39 -5.58
N VAL A 83 -13.65 -6.81 -5.69
CA VAL A 83 -14.62 -7.17 -6.72
C VAL A 83 -15.00 -5.90 -7.45
N ASP A 84 -14.91 -5.94 -8.79
CA ASP A 84 -15.34 -4.80 -9.60
C ASP A 84 -16.87 -4.74 -9.76
N SER A 85 -17.38 -3.69 -10.40
CA SER A 85 -18.82 -3.49 -10.63
C SER A 85 -19.47 -4.55 -11.52
N ARG A 86 -18.67 -5.37 -12.22
CA ARG A 86 -19.13 -6.51 -13.05
C ARG A 86 -19.05 -7.84 -12.29
N GLY A 87 -18.70 -7.83 -11.01
CA GLY A 87 -18.57 -9.03 -10.19
C GLY A 87 -17.26 -9.79 -10.42
N ARG A 88 -16.27 -9.21 -11.09
CA ARG A 88 -14.98 -9.87 -11.36
C ARG A 88 -14.07 -9.76 -10.14
N LEU A 89 -13.49 -10.88 -9.75
CA LEU A 89 -12.51 -10.92 -8.67
C LEU A 89 -11.15 -10.39 -9.16
N LEU A 90 -10.65 -9.38 -8.48
CA LEU A 90 -9.30 -8.86 -8.65
C LEU A 90 -8.44 -9.29 -7.46
N ALA A 91 -7.17 -9.56 -7.72
CA ALA A 91 -6.19 -9.85 -6.70
C ALA A 91 -4.91 -9.06 -6.96
N ALA A 92 -4.36 -8.48 -5.91
CA ALA A 92 -3.04 -7.87 -5.92
C ALA A 92 -2.06 -8.75 -5.14
N GLY A 93 -0.77 -8.61 -5.42
CA GLY A 93 0.24 -9.31 -4.66
C GLY A 93 1.65 -9.22 -5.22
N HIS A 94 2.48 -10.18 -4.84
CA HIS A 94 3.92 -10.17 -5.06
C HIS A 94 4.39 -11.45 -5.77
N PRO A 95 4.84 -11.38 -7.03
CA PRO A 95 5.27 -12.57 -7.77
C PRO A 95 6.61 -13.12 -7.26
N ARG A 96 7.41 -12.30 -6.57
CA ARG A 96 8.73 -12.65 -6.05
C ARG A 96 8.92 -12.17 -4.60
N PRO A 97 8.87 -13.07 -3.60
CA PRO A 97 9.00 -12.71 -2.18
C PRO A 97 10.28 -11.91 -1.86
N GLY A 98 11.42 -12.32 -2.44
CA GLY A 98 12.70 -11.65 -2.19
C GLY A 98 12.75 -10.21 -2.70
N ALA A 99 12.03 -9.91 -3.79
CA ALA A 99 11.97 -8.55 -4.33
C ALA A 99 11.22 -7.62 -3.35
N LEU A 100 10.10 -8.09 -2.78
CA LEU A 100 9.38 -7.34 -1.75
C LEU A 100 10.26 -7.08 -0.51
N THR A 101 10.97 -8.09 -0.02
CA THR A 101 11.89 -7.93 1.12
C THR A 101 12.98 -6.90 0.81
N ALA A 102 13.54 -6.91 -0.40
CA ALA A 102 14.52 -5.92 -0.83
C ALA A 102 13.91 -4.50 -0.83
N THR A 103 12.71 -4.33 -1.42
CA THR A 103 11.98 -3.05 -1.41
C THR A 103 11.76 -2.52 0.00
N VAL A 104 11.33 -3.38 0.95
CA VAL A 104 11.13 -2.99 2.35
C VAL A 104 12.43 -2.54 3.00
N ALA A 105 13.51 -3.31 2.83
CA ALA A 105 14.80 -3.03 3.44
C ALA A 105 15.38 -1.69 2.99
N LEU A 106 15.43 -1.42 1.68
CA LEU A 106 15.92 -0.14 1.20
C LEU A 106 14.98 1.00 1.55
N ARG A 107 13.65 0.80 1.56
CA ARG A 107 12.75 1.87 2.00
C ARG A 107 13.07 2.30 3.42
N ALA A 108 13.33 1.37 4.34
CA ALA A 108 13.72 1.70 5.70
C ALA A 108 14.98 2.59 5.71
N SER A 109 16.00 2.23 4.92
CA SER A 109 17.21 3.05 4.74
C SER A 109 16.90 4.43 4.17
N CYS A 110 16.05 4.51 3.14
CA CYS A 110 15.66 5.77 2.51
C CYS A 110 14.85 6.69 3.43
N LEU A 111 13.95 6.13 4.25
CA LEU A 111 13.21 6.90 5.25
C LEU A 111 14.15 7.46 6.33
N SER A 112 15.13 6.66 6.77
CA SER A 112 16.15 7.10 7.71
C SER A 112 17.00 8.25 7.14
N LEU A 113 17.48 8.11 5.91
CA LEU A 113 18.25 9.17 5.22
C LEU A 113 17.42 10.44 5.03
N ARG A 114 16.14 10.32 4.65
CA ARG A 114 15.24 11.49 4.52
C ARG A 114 14.98 12.17 5.86
N ALA A 115 14.78 11.40 6.94
CA ALA A 115 14.60 11.97 8.28
C ALA A 115 15.87 12.72 8.74
N LYS A 116 17.06 12.16 8.47
CA LYS A 116 18.34 12.82 8.73
C LYS A 116 18.45 14.12 7.93
N ALA A 117 18.21 14.08 6.63
CA ALA A 117 18.26 15.26 5.76
C ALA A 117 17.29 16.36 6.23
N HIS A 118 16.06 15.98 6.61
CA HIS A 118 15.07 16.91 7.14
C HIS A 118 15.51 17.53 8.48
N ALA A 119 16.04 16.72 9.41
CA ALA A 119 16.54 17.23 10.68
C ALA A 119 17.69 18.24 10.48
N ILE A 120 18.56 18.00 9.51
CA ILE A 120 19.64 18.92 9.13
C ILE A 120 19.07 20.22 8.56
N ALA A 121 18.08 20.14 7.66
CA ALA A 121 17.44 21.32 7.08
C ALA A 121 16.81 22.20 8.17
N VAL A 122 16.04 21.60 9.08
CA VAL A 122 15.43 22.32 10.21
C VAL A 122 16.48 22.92 11.14
N ALA A 123 17.58 22.22 11.41
CA ALA A 123 18.66 22.74 12.24
C ALA A 123 19.38 23.92 11.57
N ALA A 124 19.60 23.85 10.26
CA ALA A 124 20.20 24.93 9.47
C ALA A 124 19.29 26.17 9.44
N GLU A 125 17.99 26.00 9.23
CA GLU A 125 17.00 27.08 9.27
C GLU A 125 17.00 27.78 10.64
N ARG A 126 16.98 27.03 11.73
CA ARG A 126 17.04 27.58 13.09
C ARG A 126 18.32 28.36 13.37
N GLU A 127 19.46 27.89 12.88
CA GLU A 127 20.73 28.59 13.05
C GLU A 127 20.77 29.90 12.25
N VAL A 128 20.20 29.90 11.04
CA VAL A 128 20.03 31.12 10.22
C VAL A 128 19.11 32.12 10.91
N GLU A 129 17.95 31.68 11.40
CA GLU A 129 17.02 32.53 12.15
C GLU A 129 17.65 33.15 13.40
N LYS A 130 18.41 32.34 14.17
CA LYS A 130 19.10 32.81 15.36
C LYS A 130 20.11 33.91 15.02
N LYS A 131 20.92 33.73 13.98
CA LYS A 131 21.93 34.72 13.57
C LYS A 131 21.32 35.99 13.01
N LEU A 132 20.30 35.89 12.14
CA LEU A 132 19.55 37.05 11.67
C LEU A 132 18.93 37.84 12.84
N GLY A 133 18.41 37.15 13.86
CA GLY A 133 17.89 37.76 15.06
C GLY A 133 18.94 38.37 16.01
N GLU A 134 20.19 37.89 15.96
CA GLU A 134 21.33 38.47 16.69
C GLU A 134 21.91 39.69 15.95
N ASP A 135 22.07 39.60 14.63
CA ASP A 135 22.60 40.67 13.77
C ASP A 135 21.63 41.86 13.69
N ALA A 136 20.32 41.60 13.58
CA ALA A 136 19.30 42.66 13.62
C ALA A 136 19.25 43.42 14.97
N LYS A 137 19.78 42.82 16.05
CA LYS A 137 19.92 43.49 17.35
C LYS A 137 21.21 44.29 17.47
N GLN A 138 22.22 44.01 16.65
CA GLN A 138 23.53 44.66 16.72
C GLN A 138 23.69 45.85 15.74
N ASP A 139 23.06 45.82 14.55
CA ASP A 139 23.09 46.97 13.62
C ASP A 139 21.92 46.96 12.62
N PRO A 140 20.93 47.88 12.73
CA PRO A 140 19.74 47.89 11.85
C PRO A 140 20.00 48.29 10.39
N MET A 141 21.20 48.78 10.03
CA MET A 141 21.47 49.39 8.72
C MET A 141 22.13 48.48 7.67
N LEU A 142 22.47 47.22 8.00
CA LEU A 142 23.09 46.25 7.08
C LEU A 142 22.07 45.23 6.54
N MET A 143 21.24 45.61 5.57
CA MET A 143 20.25 44.72 4.95
C MET A 143 20.62 44.16 3.56
N SER A 144 21.75 44.57 2.94
CA SER A 144 22.09 44.14 1.58
C SER A 144 22.78 42.76 1.49
N ASP A 145 23.41 42.29 2.56
CA ASP A 145 24.33 41.14 2.52
C ASP A 145 23.77 39.90 3.24
N GLN A 146 22.55 39.99 3.79
CA GLN A 146 21.94 38.94 4.61
C GLN A 146 21.55 37.69 3.81
N GLU A 147 21.10 37.84 2.57
CA GLU A 147 20.73 36.71 1.70
C GLU A 147 21.95 35.83 1.34
N ASP A 148 23.09 36.45 1.02
CA ASP A 148 24.31 35.74 0.65
C ASP A 148 24.93 34.99 1.85
N ILE A 149 24.86 35.59 3.04
CA ILE A 149 25.30 34.95 4.29
C ILE A 149 24.38 33.77 4.64
N ALA A 150 23.06 33.94 4.52
CA ALA A 150 22.10 32.87 4.76
C ALA A 150 22.32 31.69 3.79
N ALA A 151 22.52 31.97 2.51
CA ALA A 151 22.81 30.96 1.49
C ALA A 151 24.15 30.23 1.75
N ALA A 152 25.20 30.96 2.16
CA ALA A 152 26.50 30.37 2.49
C ALA A 152 26.44 29.48 3.74
N ILE A 153 25.69 29.88 4.77
CA ILE A 153 25.48 29.09 6.00
C ILE A 153 24.66 27.85 5.71
N GLN A 154 23.58 27.96 4.94
CA GLN A 154 22.76 26.82 4.53
C GLN A 154 23.60 25.79 3.77
N LYS A 155 24.39 26.25 2.79
CA LYS A 155 25.29 25.39 2.01
C LYS A 155 26.32 24.66 2.89
N LYS A 156 26.98 25.39 3.79
CA LYS A 156 28.03 24.85 4.68
C LYS A 156 27.48 23.89 5.73
N THR A 157 26.26 24.13 6.24
CA THR A 157 25.59 23.25 7.22
C THR A 157 25.14 21.93 6.58
N VAL A 158 24.67 21.96 5.33
CA VAL A 158 24.31 20.76 4.58
C VAL A 158 25.53 19.93 4.18
N GLU A 159 26.65 20.56 3.82
CA GLU A 159 27.91 19.87 3.48
C GLU A 159 28.62 19.23 4.68
N VAL A 160 28.49 19.80 5.90
CA VAL A 160 29.21 19.28 7.09
C VAL A 160 28.51 18.06 7.72
N VAL A 161 27.20 17.86 7.51
CA VAL A 161 26.42 16.87 8.27
C VAL A 161 25.96 15.64 7.46
N MET A 162 25.97 15.71 6.12
CA MET A 162 25.81 14.55 5.25
C MET A 162 27.06 14.28 4.42
N THR A 163 27.56 13.05 4.46
CA THR A 163 28.68 12.63 3.61
C THR A 163 28.27 12.57 2.13
N GLU A 164 29.24 12.66 1.21
CA GLU A 164 28.98 12.45 -0.23
C GLU A 164 28.34 11.08 -0.51
N ALA A 165 28.74 10.06 0.25
CA ALA A 165 28.14 8.73 0.17
C ALA A 165 26.66 8.77 0.53
N GLU A 166 26.29 9.38 1.66
CA GLU A 166 24.89 9.54 2.10
C GLU A 166 24.05 10.36 1.12
N ARG A 167 24.63 11.40 0.49
CA ARG A 167 23.97 12.18 -0.57
C ARG A 167 23.70 11.31 -1.79
N GLY A 168 24.69 10.53 -2.23
CA GLY A 168 24.52 9.58 -3.33
C GLY A 168 23.52 8.46 -3.01
N GLU A 169 23.42 8.02 -1.76
CA GLU A 169 22.38 7.07 -1.33
C GLU A 169 20.98 7.70 -1.38
N LEU A 170 20.85 8.95 -0.91
CA LEU A 170 19.59 9.69 -0.93
C LEU A 170 19.11 9.96 -2.38
N GLU A 171 20.02 10.22 -3.31
CA GLU A 171 19.72 10.32 -4.73
C GLU A 171 19.25 8.98 -5.31
N ARG A 172 19.89 7.86 -4.94
CA ARG A 172 19.39 6.51 -5.32
C ARG A 172 18.00 6.23 -4.75
N CYS A 173 17.67 6.74 -3.56
CA CYS A 173 16.32 6.69 -3.01
C CYS A 173 15.28 7.51 -3.80
N ALA A 174 15.69 8.36 -4.73
CA ALA A 174 14.81 9.07 -5.65
C ALA A 174 14.61 8.31 -6.97
N VAL A 175 15.46 7.32 -7.30
CA VAL A 175 15.39 6.51 -8.52
C VAL A 175 14.64 5.19 -8.24
N ALA A 176 13.81 4.76 -9.19
CA ALA A 176 12.98 3.57 -9.04
C ALA A 176 13.80 2.28 -8.85
N TYR A 177 13.25 1.38 -8.03
CA TYR A 177 13.80 0.07 -7.71
C TYR A 177 13.98 -0.83 -8.93
N ASP A 178 14.81 -1.86 -8.73
CA ASP A 178 15.28 -2.89 -9.66
C ASP A 178 14.35 -3.27 -10.84
N GLY A 179 14.94 -3.76 -11.94
CA GLY A 179 14.22 -4.26 -13.11
C GLY A 179 13.42 -5.55 -12.86
N THR A 180 13.18 -5.95 -11.62
CA THR A 180 12.43 -7.15 -11.25
C THR A 180 11.04 -6.75 -10.75
N PRO A 181 9.94 -7.06 -11.48
CA PRO A 181 8.59 -6.64 -11.10
C PRO A 181 8.22 -7.18 -9.71
N PRO A 182 8.09 -6.34 -8.67
CA PRO A 182 7.75 -6.80 -7.32
C PRO A 182 6.23 -6.73 -7.07
N SER A 183 5.48 -6.20 -8.04
CA SER A 183 4.04 -5.99 -7.98
C SER A 183 3.33 -6.74 -9.10
N TRP A 184 2.17 -7.29 -8.76
CA TRP A 184 1.29 -7.99 -9.67
C TRP A 184 -0.17 -7.71 -9.31
N VAL A 185 -1.00 -7.46 -10.31
CA VAL A 185 -2.46 -7.39 -10.22
C VAL A 185 -3.06 -8.22 -11.33
N GLY A 186 -4.01 -9.08 -10.98
CA GLY A 186 -4.72 -9.89 -11.96
C GLY A 186 -6.21 -10.00 -11.67
N GLU A 187 -6.96 -10.29 -12.72
CA GLU A 187 -8.37 -10.64 -12.71
C GLU A 187 -8.51 -12.16 -12.85
N LEU A 188 -9.28 -12.81 -11.96
CA LEU A 188 -9.60 -14.22 -12.10
C LEU A 188 -10.52 -14.42 -13.31
N VAL A 189 -10.08 -15.27 -14.25
CA VAL A 189 -10.87 -15.58 -15.44
C VAL A 189 -11.91 -16.63 -15.08
N VAL A 190 -13.18 -16.30 -15.30
CA VAL A 190 -14.31 -17.25 -15.24
C VAL A 190 -14.84 -17.53 -16.64
N ASP A 191 -15.45 -18.70 -16.82
CA ASP A 191 -16.15 -19.09 -18.03
C ASP A 191 -17.54 -18.40 -18.16
N ASP A 192 -18.26 -18.72 -19.23
CA ASP A 192 -19.60 -18.16 -19.51
C ASP A 192 -20.64 -18.50 -18.42
N SER A 193 -20.38 -19.53 -17.61
CA SER A 193 -21.23 -19.93 -16.48
C SER A 193 -20.83 -19.25 -15.16
N GLY A 194 -19.77 -18.45 -15.16
CA GLY A 194 -19.23 -17.79 -13.98
C GLY A 194 -18.31 -18.67 -13.14
N VAL A 195 -17.90 -19.83 -13.64
CA VAL A 195 -16.99 -20.74 -12.92
C VAL A 195 -15.53 -20.35 -13.19
N PRO A 196 -14.69 -20.25 -12.14
CA PRO A 196 -13.25 -19.99 -12.32
C PRO A 196 -12.57 -21.04 -13.20
N THR A 197 -11.90 -20.56 -14.24
CA THR A 197 -11.12 -21.39 -15.18
C THR A 197 -9.79 -21.85 -14.60
N GLY A 198 -9.31 -21.16 -13.56
CA GLY A 198 -7.97 -21.33 -13.01
C GLY A 198 -6.93 -20.37 -13.63
N GLU A 199 -7.32 -19.61 -14.65
CA GLU A 199 -6.46 -18.65 -15.32
C GLU A 199 -6.62 -17.23 -14.74
N TRP A 200 -5.58 -16.43 -14.89
CA TRP A 200 -5.56 -15.03 -14.48
C TRP A 200 -5.22 -14.14 -15.66
N ARG A 201 -6.00 -13.08 -15.86
CA ARG A 201 -5.69 -11.99 -16.78
C ARG A 201 -4.87 -10.97 -16.04
N GLU A 202 -3.65 -10.71 -16.49
CA GLU A 202 -2.79 -9.70 -15.86
C GLU A 202 -3.30 -8.29 -16.19
N LEU A 203 -3.54 -7.49 -15.16
CA LEU A 203 -3.92 -6.08 -15.29
C LEU A 203 -2.72 -5.16 -15.05
N TYR A 204 -1.78 -5.61 -14.21
CA TYR A 204 -0.54 -4.89 -13.97
C TYR A 204 0.57 -5.85 -13.55
N VAL A 205 1.70 -5.80 -14.25
CA VAL A 205 2.96 -6.40 -13.83
C VAL A 205 4.05 -5.37 -14.11
N GLY A 206 4.75 -4.93 -13.08
CA GLY A 206 5.77 -3.92 -13.32
C GLY A 206 6.57 -3.54 -12.10
N THR A 207 7.58 -2.72 -12.37
CA THR A 207 8.51 -2.13 -11.39
C THR A 207 8.18 -0.68 -11.09
N ALA A 208 7.18 -0.11 -11.78
CA ALA A 208 6.71 1.24 -11.48
C ALA A 208 6.30 1.35 -10.00
N PHE A 209 5.94 0.23 -9.36
CA PHE A 209 5.63 0.15 -7.95
C PHE A 209 6.23 -1.10 -7.27
N GLY A 210 6.76 -0.92 -6.06
CA GLY A 210 7.47 -1.95 -5.27
C GLY A 210 6.61 -3.00 -4.57
N SER A 211 5.33 -2.71 -4.28
CA SER A 211 4.51 -3.52 -3.38
C SER A 211 2.99 -3.36 -3.56
N SER A 212 2.41 -3.75 -4.71
CA SER A 212 0.95 -3.70 -4.90
C SER A 212 0.20 -4.53 -3.86
N THR A 213 -0.80 -3.93 -3.19
CA THR A 213 -1.54 -4.59 -2.11
C THR A 213 -3.03 -4.73 -2.38
N THR A 214 -3.62 -3.81 -3.13
CA THR A 214 -4.99 -3.94 -3.62
C THR A 214 -5.16 -3.21 -4.95
N ALA A 215 -6.24 -3.53 -5.63
CA ALA A 215 -6.66 -2.84 -6.84
C ALA A 215 -8.17 -2.57 -6.81
N ALA A 216 -8.58 -1.50 -7.48
CA ALA A 216 -9.97 -1.23 -7.81
C ALA A 216 -10.06 -1.01 -9.32
N ARG A 217 -11.17 -1.40 -9.94
CA ARG A 217 -11.36 -1.21 -11.38
C ARG A 217 -12.66 -0.48 -11.64
N ASP A 218 -12.57 0.61 -12.39
CA ASP A 218 -13.70 1.16 -13.09
C ASP A 218 -13.82 0.43 -14.44
N ALA A 219 -14.68 -0.58 -14.45
CA ALA A 219 -14.88 -1.41 -15.62
C ALA A 219 -15.57 -0.66 -16.77
N ALA A 220 -16.30 0.43 -16.50
CA ALA A 220 -16.95 1.24 -17.53
C ALA A 220 -15.93 2.07 -18.29
N GLU A 221 -14.96 2.65 -17.57
CA GLU A 221 -13.94 3.53 -18.14
C GLU A 221 -12.63 2.80 -18.52
N GLY A 222 -12.52 1.50 -18.20
CA GLY A 222 -11.30 0.72 -18.43
C GLY A 222 -10.13 1.19 -17.59
N VAL A 223 -10.40 1.65 -16.36
CA VAL A 223 -9.40 2.23 -15.45
C VAL A 223 -9.12 1.26 -14.31
N VAL A 224 -7.84 1.00 -14.05
CA VAL A 224 -7.39 0.21 -12.90
C VAL A 224 -6.62 1.11 -11.95
N LEU A 225 -7.09 1.20 -10.72
CA LEU A 225 -6.42 1.87 -9.62
C LEU A 225 -5.66 0.83 -8.81
N VAL A 226 -4.38 1.05 -8.53
CA VAL A 226 -3.54 0.14 -7.75
C VAL A 226 -2.93 0.92 -6.60
N VAL A 227 -3.05 0.42 -5.39
CA VAL A 227 -2.31 0.96 -4.24
C VAL A 227 -1.24 -0.02 -3.86
N GLY A 228 -0.22 0.45 -3.16
CA GLY A 228 0.64 -0.48 -2.48
C GLY A 228 1.18 -0.05 -1.14
N LEU A 229 1.83 -1.01 -0.48
CA LEU A 229 1.98 -1.03 0.97
C LEU A 229 2.99 0.01 1.43
N TYR A 230 4.06 0.10 0.65
CA TYR A 230 5.27 0.78 1.09
C TYR A 230 5.67 1.90 0.16
N GLU A 231 5.11 2.10 -1.02
CA GLU A 231 5.64 3.11 -1.94
C GLU A 231 4.55 3.94 -2.60
N LYS A 232 4.93 5.00 -3.33
CA LYS A 232 4.21 5.82 -4.35
C LYS A 232 2.66 6.00 -4.30
N GLY A 233 1.98 5.72 -3.19
CA GLY A 233 0.54 5.94 -3.00
C GLY A 233 -0.34 5.11 -3.94
N VAL A 234 -1.27 5.81 -4.60
CA VAL A 234 -2.26 5.25 -5.54
C VAL A 234 -1.81 5.54 -6.97
N LEU A 235 -1.77 4.50 -7.79
CA LEU A 235 -1.51 4.54 -9.21
C LEU A 235 -2.80 4.39 -10.00
N VAL A 236 -2.80 4.95 -11.20
CA VAL A 236 -3.84 4.76 -12.20
C VAL A 236 -3.21 4.15 -13.45
N ALA A 237 -3.82 3.09 -13.96
CA ALA A 237 -3.52 2.47 -15.23
C ALA A 237 -4.79 2.47 -16.08
N LYS A 238 -4.61 2.49 -17.41
CA LYS A 238 -5.69 2.37 -18.38
C LYS A 238 -5.46 1.10 -19.18
N GLU A 239 -6.51 0.29 -19.30
CA GLU A 239 -6.53 -0.96 -20.05
C GLU A 239 -6.59 -0.74 -21.57
#